data_AF-A0A208XS87-F1
#
_entry.id   AF-A0A208XS87-F1
#
_cell.length_a   1.000
_cell.length_b   1.000
_cell.length_c   1.000
_cell.angle_alpha   90.00
_cell.angle_beta   90.00
_cell.angle_gamma   90.00
#
_symmetry.space_group_name_H-M   'P 1'
#
loop_
_entity.id
_entity.type
_entity.pdbx_description
1 polymer ?
#
loop_
_entity_poly.entity_id
_entity_poly.type
_entity_poly.pdbx_seq_one_letter_code
_entity_poly.pdbx_strand_id
1 'polypeptide(L)'
;MPYSPIGSEHTTVGHVHDLVHSGMGQAYLAYCGQAERDRLLQWMQASLPEPALWPPVEQDIQHQLATTRRRGYGLRKGQGRGSSTTLAVPLAHGDRVLGVLSLTTFSALLTPERLRECVDQLDRTRQEICAAVDERLALG
;
A
#
# COMPACT_ATOMS: atom_id res chain seq x y z
N MET A 1 17.91 -6.74 -14.75
CA MET A 1 17.51 -5.64 -15.66
C MET A 1 18.49 -4.47 -15.47
N PRO A 2 18.85 -3.72 -16.53
CA PRO A 2 20.04 -2.86 -16.53
C PRO A 2 19.87 -1.63 -15.61
N TYR A 3 20.99 -1.24 -15.00
CA TYR A 3 21.11 -0.43 -13.80
C TYR A 3 20.91 1.08 -14.06
N SER A 4 19.98 1.72 -13.34
CA SER A 4 19.99 3.18 -13.21
C SER A 4 20.89 3.56 -12.03
N PRO A 5 21.94 4.38 -12.23
CA PRO A 5 22.84 4.82 -11.16
C PRO A 5 22.18 5.75 -10.12
N ILE A 6 20.89 6.08 -10.28
CA ILE A 6 20.11 6.92 -9.36
C ILE A 6 19.03 6.11 -8.61
N GLY A 7 18.87 4.81 -8.91
CA GLY A 7 17.93 3.95 -8.19
C GLY A 7 18.40 3.69 -6.76
N SER A 8 17.64 4.14 -5.76
CA SER A 8 17.99 3.99 -4.34
C SER A 8 18.01 2.52 -3.87
N GLU A 9 17.29 1.62 -4.55
CA GLU A 9 17.28 0.18 -4.25
C GLU A 9 17.13 -0.68 -5.53
N HIS A 10 17.55 -1.95 -5.43
CA HIS A 10 17.47 -2.96 -6.49
C HIS A 10 16.02 -3.31 -6.87
N THR A 11 15.86 -4.02 -7.99
CA THR A 11 14.56 -4.41 -8.55
C THR A 11 13.60 -4.96 -7.49
N THR A 12 12.41 -4.39 -7.37
CA THR A 12 11.38 -4.83 -6.41
C THR A 12 10.65 -6.11 -6.85
N VAL A 13 10.97 -6.65 -8.03
CA VAL A 13 10.36 -7.89 -8.54
C VAL A 13 10.73 -9.06 -7.63
N GLY A 14 9.72 -9.71 -7.06
CA GLY A 14 9.90 -10.84 -6.12
C GLY A 14 10.15 -10.44 -4.66
N HIS A 15 10.12 -9.14 -4.33
CA HIS A 15 10.28 -8.69 -2.95
C HIS A 15 8.94 -8.77 -2.19
N VAL A 16 8.97 -9.36 -1.00
CA VAL A 16 7.80 -9.46 -0.12
C VAL A 16 7.76 -8.23 0.80
N HIS A 17 6.67 -7.47 0.73
CA HIS A 17 6.47 -6.28 1.56
C HIS A 17 5.68 -6.61 2.84
N ASP A 18 5.99 -5.91 3.93
CA ASP A 18 5.23 -5.98 5.18
C ASP A 18 3.76 -5.57 4.94
N LEU A 19 2.83 -6.39 5.42
CA LEU A 19 1.40 -6.22 5.17
C LEU A 19 0.77 -5.06 5.97
N VAL A 20 1.35 -4.67 7.10
CA VAL A 20 0.79 -3.65 8.01
C VAL A 20 1.50 -2.32 7.87
N HIS A 21 2.83 -2.33 7.93
CA HIS A 21 3.65 -1.12 8.07
C HIS A 21 4.17 -0.58 6.73
N SER A 22 4.04 -1.34 5.63
CA SER A 22 4.38 -0.81 4.32
C SER A 22 3.23 0.02 3.74
N GLY A 23 3.56 1.02 2.91
CA GLY A 23 2.52 1.81 2.23
C GLY A 23 1.63 0.93 1.36
N MET A 24 2.21 -0.10 0.71
CA MET A 24 1.48 -1.05 -0.10
C MET A 24 0.55 -1.94 0.72
N GLY A 25 1.03 -2.47 1.84
CA GLY A 25 0.23 -3.29 2.76
C GLY A 25 -0.95 -2.52 3.35
N GLN A 26 -0.72 -1.27 3.77
CA GLN A 26 -1.79 -0.37 4.20
C GLN A 26 -2.86 -0.17 3.12
N ALA A 27 -2.45 0.09 1.88
CA ALA A 27 -3.38 0.22 0.76
C ALA A 27 -4.13 -1.09 0.47
N TYR A 28 -3.46 -2.24 0.56
CA TYR A 28 -4.11 -3.53 0.37
C TYR A 28 -5.17 -3.80 1.45
N LEU A 29 -4.75 -3.81 2.73
CA LEU A 29 -5.63 -4.13 3.85
C LEU A 29 -6.81 -3.15 3.96
N ALA A 30 -6.61 -1.86 3.63
CA ALA A 30 -7.66 -0.87 3.74
C ALA A 30 -8.79 -1.09 2.73
N TYR A 31 -8.50 -1.68 1.57
CA TYR A 31 -9.42 -1.76 0.43
C TYR A 31 -9.75 -3.18 -0.03
N CYS A 32 -9.08 -4.22 0.47
CA CYS A 32 -9.49 -5.60 0.21
C CYS A 32 -10.87 -5.92 0.79
N GLY A 33 -11.51 -6.97 0.27
CA GLY A 33 -12.82 -7.42 0.74
C GLY A 33 -12.79 -7.82 2.22
N GLN A 34 -13.92 -7.68 2.91
CA GLN A 34 -13.99 -7.88 4.36
C GLN A 34 -13.56 -9.30 4.77
N ALA A 35 -14.02 -10.33 4.06
CA ALA A 35 -13.68 -11.72 4.35
C ALA A 35 -12.18 -12.01 4.21
N GLU A 36 -11.52 -11.39 3.23
CA GLU A 36 -10.08 -11.51 3.03
C GLU A 36 -9.31 -10.82 4.15
N ARG A 37 -9.71 -9.59 4.50
CA ARG A 37 -9.13 -8.84 5.62
C ARG A 37 -9.20 -9.64 6.92
N ASP A 38 -10.37 -10.17 7.26
CA ASP A 38 -10.57 -10.91 8.50
C ASP A 38 -9.69 -12.15 8.57
N ARG A 39 -9.53 -12.86 7.45
CA ARG A 39 -8.64 -14.02 7.36
C ARG A 39 -7.17 -13.64 7.56
N LEU A 40 -6.73 -12.53 6.97
CA LEU A 40 -5.36 -12.02 7.17
C LEU A 40 -5.12 -11.63 8.63
N LEU A 41 -6.06 -10.93 9.26
CA LEU A 41 -5.97 -10.55 10.67
C LEU A 41 -5.95 -11.78 11.60
N GLN A 42 -6.76 -12.79 11.32
CA GLN A 42 -6.74 -14.06 12.05
C GLN A 42 -5.38 -14.77 11.96
N TRP A 43 -4.77 -14.80 10.76
CA TRP A 43 -3.44 -15.38 10.60
C TRP A 43 -2.36 -14.59 11.34
N MET A 44 -2.46 -13.26 11.36
CA MET A 44 -1.57 -12.42 12.13
C MET A 44 -1.69 -12.67 13.63
N GLN A 45 -2.92 -12.74 14.15
CA GLN A 45 -3.19 -13.07 15.54
C GLN A 45 -2.60 -14.44 15.92
N ALA A 46 -2.79 -15.44 15.07
CA ALA A 46 -2.27 -16.79 15.29
C ALA A 46 -0.74 -16.89 15.22
N SER A 47 -0.08 -15.91 14.60
CA SER A 47 1.39 -15.85 14.49
C SER A 47 2.06 -15.16 15.67
N LEU A 48 1.30 -14.53 16.57
CA LEU A 48 1.85 -13.92 17.78
C LEU A 48 2.29 -14.98 18.78
N PRO A 49 3.39 -14.75 19.54
CA PRO A 49 3.85 -15.69 20.55
C PRO A 49 2.85 -15.84 21.71
N GLU A 50 2.09 -14.78 22.01
CA GLU A 50 1.08 -14.76 23.06
C GLU A 50 -0.21 -14.08 22.55
N PRO A 51 -1.38 -14.71 22.67
CA PRO A 51 -2.65 -14.11 22.24
C PRO A 51 -2.98 -12.76 22.92
N ALA A 52 -2.46 -12.54 24.13
CA ALA A 52 -2.65 -11.30 24.89
C ALA A 52 -1.97 -10.07 24.23
N LEU A 53 -1.04 -10.29 23.30
CA LEU A 53 -0.40 -9.21 22.54
C LEU A 53 -1.26 -8.70 21.38
N TRP A 54 -2.34 -9.42 21.02
CA TRP A 54 -3.19 -9.07 19.87
C TRP A 54 -3.94 -7.74 20.02
N PRO A 55 -4.62 -7.43 21.14
CA PRO A 55 -5.45 -6.22 21.23
C PRO A 55 -4.73 -4.90 20.86
N PRO A 56 -3.51 -4.60 21.34
CA PRO A 56 -2.82 -3.37 20.93
C PRO A 56 -2.39 -3.39 19.45
N VAL A 57 -2.03 -4.55 18.90
CA VAL A 57 -1.68 -4.72 17.49
C VAL A 57 -2.89 -4.49 16.59
N GLU A 58 -4.02 -5.10 16.93
CA GLU A 58 -5.28 -4.91 16.22
C GLU A 58 -5.71 -3.44 16.24
N GLN A 59 -5.63 -2.78 17.39
CA GLN A 59 -5.98 -1.37 17.53
C GLN A 59 -5.12 -0.48 16.61
N ASP A 60 -3.81 -0.71 16.54
CA ASP A 60 -2.92 0.02 15.64
C ASP A 60 -3.27 -0.22 14.17
N ILE A 61 -3.50 -1.48 13.78
CA ILE A 61 -3.92 -1.83 12.42
C ILE A 61 -5.20 -1.08 12.06
N GLN A 62 -6.25 -1.18 12.90
CA GLN A 62 -7.53 -0.51 12.63
C GLN A 62 -7.38 1.00 12.51
N HIS A 63 -6.52 1.61 13.34
CA HIS A 63 -6.20 3.03 13.23
C HIS A 63 -5.53 3.38 11.89
N GLN A 64 -4.57 2.57 11.45
CA GLN A 64 -3.89 2.74 10.16
C GLN A 64 -4.84 2.55 8.98
N LEU A 65 -5.76 1.58 9.04
CA LEU A 65 -6.78 1.38 8.00
C LEU A 65 -7.74 2.55 7.92
N ALA A 66 -8.25 3.04 9.06
CA ALA A 66 -9.13 4.21 9.12
C ALA A 66 -8.43 5.46 8.55
N THR A 67 -7.17 5.68 8.92
CA THR A 67 -6.38 6.79 8.38
C THR A 67 -6.12 6.66 6.89
N THR A 68 -5.83 5.45 6.41
CA THR A 68 -5.60 5.16 4.99
C THR A 68 -6.85 5.41 4.16
N ARG A 69 -8.02 4.94 4.60
CA ARG A 69 -9.30 5.20 3.94
C ARG A 69 -9.65 6.68 3.92
N ARG A 70 -9.42 7.39 5.04
CA ARG A 70 -9.70 8.83 5.14
C ARG A 70 -8.90 9.66 4.13
N ARG A 71 -7.64 9.28 3.84
CA ARG A 71 -6.77 10.02 2.90
C ARG A 71 -6.80 9.49 1.47
N GLY A 72 -7.28 8.26 1.24
CA GLY A 72 -7.40 7.67 -0.09
C GLY A 72 -6.18 6.84 -0.57
N TYR A 73 -5.12 6.75 0.23
CA TYR A 73 -3.86 6.09 -0.17
C TYR A 73 -3.10 5.53 1.04
N GLY A 74 -2.28 4.49 0.86
CA GLY A 74 -1.33 3.98 1.84
C GLY A 74 -0.04 4.80 1.88
N LEU A 75 0.60 4.93 3.04
CA LEU A 75 1.77 5.79 3.24
C LEU A 75 2.73 5.20 4.26
N ARG A 76 3.94 4.85 3.80
CA ARG A 76 5.10 4.64 4.69
C ARG A 76 5.96 5.89 4.65
N LYS A 77 5.87 6.73 5.66
CA LYS A 77 6.71 7.93 5.78
C LYS A 77 8.10 7.54 6.28
N GLY A 78 9.13 7.82 5.48
CA GLY A 78 10.51 7.62 5.92
C GLY A 78 10.88 8.59 7.04
N GLN A 79 11.61 8.11 8.04
CA GLN A 79 12.11 8.91 9.16
C GLN A 79 13.63 9.08 9.04
N GLY A 80 14.11 10.29 9.28
CA GLY A 80 15.55 10.59 9.25
C GLY A 80 16.12 10.88 7.86
N ARG A 81 17.40 11.27 7.84
CA ARG A 81 18.14 11.70 6.66
C ARG A 81 18.41 10.51 5.75
N GLY A 82 18.13 10.64 4.45
CA GLY A 82 18.30 9.56 3.47
C GLY A 82 17.16 8.55 3.41
N SER A 83 16.09 8.74 4.20
CA SER A 83 14.93 7.85 4.16
C SER A 83 14.08 8.05 2.90
N SER A 84 13.39 6.99 2.49
CA SER A 84 12.40 7.01 1.41
C SER A 84 10.98 6.92 1.97
N THR A 85 10.08 7.65 1.32
CA THR A 85 8.64 7.62 1.57
C THR A 85 7.95 6.90 0.42
N THR A 86 7.03 5.99 0.77
CA THR A 86 6.24 5.22 -0.20
C THR A 86 4.77 5.60 -0.10
N LEU A 87 4.19 5.99 -1.22
CA LEU A 87 2.76 6.20 -1.43
C LEU A 87 2.20 5.00 -2.20
N ALA A 88 0.97 4.59 -1.92
CA ALA A 88 0.37 3.46 -2.60
C ALA A 88 -1.15 3.58 -2.72
N VAL A 89 -1.70 3.09 -3.83
CA VAL A 89 -3.14 3.08 -4.09
C VAL A 89 -3.58 1.68 -4.57
N PRO A 90 -4.78 1.22 -4.18
CA PRO A 90 -5.27 -0.10 -4.56
C PRO A 90 -5.67 -0.14 -6.04
N LEU A 91 -5.39 -1.23 -6.73
CA LEU A 91 -5.98 -1.58 -8.02
C LEU A 91 -7.16 -2.51 -7.74
N ALA A 92 -8.35 -1.94 -7.56
CA ALA A 92 -9.54 -2.70 -7.20
C ALA A 92 -10.38 -3.08 -8.43
N HIS A 93 -11.07 -4.21 -8.34
CA HIS A 93 -12.08 -4.69 -9.27
C HIS A 93 -13.22 -5.36 -8.47
N GLY A 94 -14.40 -4.75 -8.49
CA GLY A 94 -15.49 -5.13 -7.57
C GLY A 94 -15.05 -5.04 -6.11
N ASP A 95 -15.27 -6.10 -5.33
CA ASP A 95 -14.88 -6.19 -3.91
C ASP A 95 -13.45 -6.75 -3.70
N ARG A 96 -12.65 -6.84 -4.77
CA ARG A 96 -11.31 -7.43 -4.74
C ARG A 96 -10.24 -6.41 -5.04
N VAL A 97 -9.11 -6.51 -4.36
CA VAL A 97 -7.88 -5.80 -4.72
C VAL A 97 -7.02 -6.74 -5.56
N LEU A 98 -6.82 -6.39 -6.83
CA LEU A 98 -6.02 -7.18 -7.77
C LEU A 98 -4.51 -6.91 -7.61
N GLY A 99 -4.17 -5.76 -7.06
CA GLY A 99 -2.80 -5.35 -6.82
C GLY A 99 -2.73 -3.96 -6.19
N VAL A 100 -1.52 -3.46 -6.03
CA VAL A 100 -1.28 -2.13 -5.47
C VAL A 100 -0.28 -1.41 -6.35
N LEU A 101 -0.61 -0.19 -6.77
CA LEU A 101 0.30 0.70 -7.45
C LEU A 101 1.00 1.56 -6.40
N SER A 102 2.33 1.66 -6.46
CA SER A 102 3.10 2.45 -5.49
C SER A 102 4.12 3.37 -6.15
N LEU A 103 4.42 4.47 -5.45
CA LEU A 103 5.46 5.43 -5.79
C LEU A 103 6.35 5.60 -4.56
N THR A 104 7.64 5.35 -4.72
CA THR A 104 8.64 5.57 -3.66
C THR A 104 9.58 6.70 -4.06
N THR A 105 9.75 7.68 -3.17
CA THR A 105 10.59 8.86 -3.40
C THR A 105 11.36 9.25 -2.14
N PHE A 106 12.32 10.15 -2.26
CA PHE A 106 13.11 10.63 -1.13
C PHE A 106 12.25 11.48 -0.20
N SER A 107 12.19 11.13 1.10
CA SER A 107 11.36 11.84 2.08
C SER A 107 11.72 13.32 2.17
N ALA A 108 13.00 13.67 1.97
CA ALA A 108 13.49 15.04 2.04
C ALA A 108 12.94 15.96 0.92
N LEU A 109 12.48 15.39 -0.19
CA LEU A 109 11.94 16.15 -1.33
C LEU A 109 10.41 16.25 -1.31
N LEU A 110 9.75 15.56 -0.38
CA LEU A 110 8.29 15.42 -0.38
C LEU A 110 7.63 16.54 0.43
N THR A 111 7.52 17.73 -0.17
CA THR A 111 6.70 18.83 0.39
C THR A 111 5.21 18.49 0.33
N PRO A 112 4.33 19.20 1.06
CA PRO A 112 2.89 18.99 0.97
C PRO A 112 2.32 19.17 -0.44
N GLU A 113 2.90 20.04 -1.27
CA GLU A 113 2.55 20.25 -2.67
C GLU A 113 2.94 19.02 -3.50
N ARG A 114 4.19 18.56 -3.37
CA ARG A 114 4.69 17.38 -4.08
C ARG A 114 3.95 16.11 -3.68
N LEU A 115 3.59 15.99 -2.40
CA LEU A 115 2.75 14.90 -1.92
C LEU A 115 1.41 14.86 -2.67
N ARG A 116 0.73 16.01 -2.78
CA ARG A 116 -0.53 16.11 -3.51
C ARG A 116 -0.36 15.75 -4.98
N GLU A 117 0.64 16.32 -5.65
CA GLU A 117 0.96 16.00 -7.05
C GLU A 117 1.21 14.49 -7.27
N CYS A 118 2.00 13.86 -6.40
CA CYS A 118 2.28 12.42 -6.49
C CYS A 118 1.02 11.58 -6.28
N VAL A 119 0.15 11.96 -5.33
CA VAL A 119 -1.12 11.26 -5.08
C VAL A 119 -2.06 11.43 -6.29
N ASP A 120 -2.18 12.63 -6.85
CA ASP A 120 -3.02 12.90 -8.02
C ASP A 120 -2.53 12.15 -9.27
N GLN A 121 -1.20 12.01 -9.43
CA GLN A 121 -0.62 11.18 -10.49
C GLN A 121 -0.90 9.70 -10.28
N LEU A 122 -0.68 9.19 -9.06
CA LEU A 122 -0.99 7.80 -8.72
C LEU A 122 -2.46 7.47 -8.95
N ASP A 123 -3.37 8.37 -8.57
CA ASP A 123 -4.80 8.13 -8.71
C ASP A 123 -5.25 8.11 -10.18
N ARG A 124 -4.72 9.02 -11.01
CA ARG A 124 -4.97 8.99 -12.46
C ARG A 124 -4.49 7.69 -13.09
N THR A 125 -3.25 7.29 -12.79
CA THR A 125 -2.71 6.02 -13.31
C THR A 125 -3.49 4.81 -12.79
N ARG A 126 -3.92 4.81 -11.53
CA ARG A 126 -4.82 3.78 -10.99
C ARG A 126 -6.10 3.68 -11.80
N GLN A 127 -6.75 4.81 -12.09
CA GLN A 127 -8.02 4.84 -12.85
C GLN A 127 -7.83 4.25 -14.26
N GLU A 128 -6.76 4.64 -14.96
CA GLU A 128 -6.43 4.11 -16.29
C GLU A 128 -6.20 2.60 -16.26
N ILE A 129 -5.44 2.09 -15.27
CA ILE A 129 -5.19 0.65 -15.13
C ILE A 129 -6.49 -0.10 -14.81
N CYS A 130 -7.29 0.39 -13.86
CA CYS A 130 -8.56 -0.24 -13.50
C CYS A 130 -9.51 -0.31 -14.70
N ALA A 131 -9.65 0.77 -15.47
CA ALA A 131 -10.49 0.78 -16.67
C ALA A 131 -10.02 -0.24 -17.71
N ALA A 132 -8.72 -0.30 -17.99
CA ALA A 132 -8.16 -1.28 -18.93
C ALA A 132 -8.34 -2.73 -18.44
N VAL A 133 -8.25 -2.98 -17.14
CA VAL A 133 -8.51 -4.29 -16.54
C VAL A 133 -9.98 -4.67 -16.66
N ASP A 134 -10.90 -3.74 -16.39
CA ASP A 134 -12.35 -3.97 -16.52
C ASP A 134 -12.72 -4.35 -17.96
N GLU A 135 -12.20 -3.61 -18.95
CA GLU A 135 -12.38 -3.92 -20.38
C GLU A 135 -11.83 -5.31 -20.72
N ARG A 136 -10.64 -5.65 -20.23
CA ARG A 136 -10.00 -6.94 -20.49
C ARG A 136 -10.80 -8.11 -19.90
N LEU A 137 -11.35 -7.94 -18.70
CA LEU A 137 -12.13 -8.95 -18.00
C LEU A 137 -13.55 -9.10 -18.59
N ALA A 138 -14.12 -8.05 -19.17
CA ALA A 138 -15.42 -8.13 -19.86
C ALA A 138 -15.36 -8.88 -21.20
N LEU A 139 -14.17 -9.00 -21.80
CA LEU A 139 -13.93 -9.66 -23.09
C LEU A 139 -13.55 -11.16 -22.95
N GLY A 140 -13.34 -11.66 -21.74
CA GLY A 140 -12.95 -13.04 -21.45
C GLY A 140 -14.05 -13.84 -20.80
#